data_AF-A0A959CPW6-F1
#
_entry.id   AF-A0A959CPW6-F1
#
_cell.length_a   1.000
_cell.length_b   1.000
_cell.length_c   1.000
_cell.angle_alpha   90.00
_cell.angle_beta   90.00
_cell.angle_gamma   90.00
#
_symmetry.space_group_name_H-M   'P 1'
#
loop_
_entity.id
_entity.type
_entity.pdbx_description
1 polymer ?
#
loop_
_entity_poly.entity_id
_entity_poly.type
_entity_poly.pdbx_seq_one_letter_code
_entity_poly.pdbx_strand_id
1 'polypeptide(L)'
;MHLKLFLFLIIGCSISVAGYAQSSSKYLKAINQDNGTLYFIKPVKFKAGKDRFIPDFTFLHKENLPEEVDLRFSLFSKTPLRDISALSFYSGEKELGKTSGRELMYLEKVKGKWHARFSTGIPFSTLLEILAAGENLEIRFHSGETTLTFPANREWAKASGLIKEILMAEIGK
;
A
#
# COMPACT_ATOMS: atom_id res chain seq x y z
N MET A 1 -1.80 -60.22 -31.30
CA MET A 1 -2.02 -58.89 -31.92
C MET A 1 -3.08 -58.19 -31.08
N HIS A 2 -2.92 -56.89 -30.77
CA HIS A 2 -3.80 -56.05 -29.94
C HIS A 2 -3.58 -56.08 -28.40
N LEU A 3 -2.45 -55.52 -27.93
CA LEU A 3 -2.31 -55.05 -26.53
C LEU A 3 -1.42 -53.80 -26.42
N LYS A 4 -1.43 -52.92 -27.43
CA LYS A 4 -0.57 -51.72 -27.48
C LYS A 4 -1.33 -50.43 -27.74
N LEU A 5 -2.58 -50.32 -27.27
CA LEU A 5 -3.39 -49.13 -27.47
C LEU A 5 -4.16 -48.71 -26.21
N PHE A 6 -3.51 -48.76 -25.05
CA PHE A 6 -4.08 -48.23 -23.80
C PHE A 6 -3.01 -47.60 -22.91
N LEU A 7 -2.03 -46.91 -23.53
CA LEU A 7 -0.94 -46.24 -22.81
C LEU A 7 -0.66 -44.85 -23.41
N PHE A 8 -1.71 -44.10 -23.74
CA PHE A 8 -1.59 -42.75 -24.31
C PHE A 8 -2.65 -41.76 -23.80
N LEU A 9 -3.23 -42.00 -22.61
CA LEU A 9 -4.28 -41.12 -22.06
C LEU A 9 -4.05 -40.69 -20.60
N ILE A 10 -2.79 -40.58 -20.16
CA ILE A 10 -2.42 -40.00 -18.85
C ILE A 10 -1.24 -39.02 -18.99
N ILE A 11 -1.28 -38.13 -20.00
CA ILE A 11 -0.29 -37.04 -20.16
C ILE A 11 -1.01 -35.67 -20.27
N GLY A 12 -2.14 -35.51 -19.58
CA GLY A 12 -3.04 -34.37 -19.78
C GLY A 12 -3.46 -33.57 -18.54
N CYS A 13 -2.89 -33.82 -17.36
CA CYS A 13 -3.29 -33.10 -16.13
C CYS A 13 -2.11 -32.57 -15.30
N SER A 14 -1.01 -32.23 -15.96
CA SER A 14 0.09 -31.48 -15.34
C SER A 14 0.31 -30.17 -16.07
N ILE A 15 -0.77 -29.44 -16.37
CA ILE A 15 -0.65 -27.98 -16.52
C ILE A 15 -0.39 -27.48 -15.11
N SER A 16 0.89 -27.51 -14.77
CA SER A 16 1.45 -26.83 -13.62
C SER A 16 1.03 -25.37 -13.77
N VAL A 17 0.05 -24.93 -12.98
CA VAL A 17 -0.07 -23.52 -12.65
C VAL A 17 1.27 -23.17 -12.03
N ALA A 18 2.17 -22.63 -12.85
CA ALA A 18 3.35 -21.94 -12.38
C ALA A 18 2.82 -20.74 -11.60
N GLY A 19 2.53 -20.99 -10.33
CA GLY A 19 2.08 -19.98 -9.39
C GLY A 19 3.09 -18.85 -9.44
N TYR A 20 2.58 -17.63 -9.50
CA TYR A 20 3.30 -16.38 -9.34
C TYR A 20 3.91 -16.27 -7.93
N ALA A 21 4.67 -17.27 -7.49
CA ALA A 21 5.32 -17.36 -6.18
C ALA A 21 6.61 -16.52 -6.12
N GLN A 22 6.83 -15.64 -7.09
CA GLN A 22 7.98 -14.75 -7.11
C GLN A 22 7.60 -13.37 -6.56
N SER A 23 7.89 -13.17 -5.26
CA SER A 23 8.13 -11.86 -4.63
C SER A 23 6.93 -10.97 -4.20
N SER A 24 5.71 -11.50 -4.01
CA SER A 24 4.63 -10.74 -3.34
C SER A 24 5.04 -10.26 -1.94
N SER A 25 5.81 -11.07 -1.22
CA SER A 25 6.34 -10.79 0.12
C SER A 25 7.17 -9.51 0.23
N LYS A 26 7.68 -8.95 -0.89
CA LYS A 26 8.48 -7.73 -0.88
C LYS A 26 7.65 -6.50 -0.55
N TYR A 27 6.40 -6.43 -1.03
CA TYR A 27 5.55 -5.25 -0.94
C TYR A 27 4.29 -5.49 -0.09
N LEU A 28 3.86 -6.74 0.05
CA LEU A 28 2.69 -7.12 0.82
C LEU A 28 3.02 -8.32 1.70
N LYS A 29 2.53 -8.29 2.94
CA LYS A 29 2.54 -9.45 3.84
C LYS A 29 1.10 -9.76 4.21
N ALA A 30 0.65 -10.97 3.94
CA ALA A 30 -0.61 -11.52 4.45
C ALA A 30 -0.31 -12.46 5.61
N ILE A 31 -1.08 -12.38 6.69
CA ILE A 31 -0.96 -13.22 7.87
C ILE A 31 -2.35 -13.76 8.21
N ASN A 32 -2.55 -15.07 8.05
CA ASN A 32 -3.80 -15.71 8.44
C ASN A 32 -3.90 -15.77 9.97
N GLN A 33 -5.07 -15.43 10.49
CA GLN A 33 -5.44 -15.46 11.90
C GLN A 33 -6.80 -16.16 12.01
N ASP A 34 -7.18 -16.54 13.23
CA ASP A 34 -8.45 -17.25 13.47
C ASP A 34 -9.69 -16.44 13.03
N ASN A 35 -9.56 -15.11 12.96
CA ASN A 35 -10.66 -14.18 12.68
C ASN A 35 -10.50 -13.44 11.33
N GLY A 36 -9.66 -13.93 10.42
CA GLY A 36 -9.44 -13.34 9.09
C GLY A 36 -7.97 -13.29 8.68
N THR A 37 -7.67 -12.54 7.62
CA THR A 37 -6.31 -12.35 7.13
C THR A 37 -5.89 -10.90 7.35
N LEU A 38 -4.82 -10.71 8.11
CA LEU A 38 -4.19 -9.41 8.31
C LEU A 38 -3.25 -9.11 7.14
N TYR A 39 -3.54 -8.03 6.42
CA TYR A 39 -2.71 -7.53 5.33
C TYR A 39 -1.88 -6.36 5.81
N PHE A 40 -0.59 -6.39 5.48
CA PHE A 40 0.37 -5.33 5.74
C PHE A 40 1.10 -4.95 4.44
N ILE A 41 0.76 -3.78 3.89
CA ILE A 41 1.47 -3.18 2.76
C ILE A 41 2.73 -2.51 3.30
N LYS A 42 3.87 -3.03 2.86
CA LYS A 42 5.18 -2.59 3.33
C LYS A 42 5.48 -1.18 2.84
N PRO A 43 6.26 -0.41 3.62
CA PRO A 43 6.49 0.97 3.29
C PRO A 43 7.30 1.19 2.01
N VAL A 44 6.83 2.12 1.18
CA VAL A 44 7.56 2.64 0.01
C VAL A 44 7.97 4.08 0.27
N LYS A 45 9.19 4.44 -0.09
CA LYS A 45 9.74 5.74 0.26
C LYS A 45 9.48 6.79 -0.82
N PHE A 46 8.75 7.84 -0.50
CA PHE A 46 8.57 9.03 -1.33
C PHE A 46 9.56 10.13 -0.92
N LYS A 47 9.91 11.00 -1.87
CA LYS A 47 10.88 12.09 -1.66
C LYS A 47 10.38 13.38 -2.29
N ALA A 48 10.57 14.49 -1.58
CA ALA A 48 10.33 15.84 -2.07
C ALA A 48 11.51 16.73 -1.65
N GLY A 49 12.44 17.00 -2.57
CA GLY A 49 13.70 17.65 -2.24
C GLY A 49 14.47 16.91 -1.14
N LYS A 50 14.60 17.53 0.05
CA LYS A 50 15.29 16.95 1.21
C LYS A 50 14.34 16.17 2.14
N ASP A 51 13.04 16.25 1.93
CA ASP A 51 12.04 15.65 2.80
C ASP A 51 11.67 14.26 2.31
N ARG A 52 11.17 13.42 3.23
CA ARG A 52 10.85 12.02 2.92
C ARG A 52 9.55 11.63 3.60
N PHE A 53 8.70 10.96 2.85
CA PHE A 53 7.45 10.39 3.32
C PHE A 53 7.49 8.86 3.14
N ILE A 54 7.09 8.11 4.17
CA ILE A 54 7.16 6.65 4.20
C ILE A 54 5.87 6.11 4.80
N PRO A 55 4.82 5.87 3.98
CA PRO A 55 3.56 5.27 4.41
C PRO A 55 3.63 3.76 4.44
N ASP A 56 2.87 3.16 5.33
CA ASP A 56 2.50 1.75 5.35
C ASP A 56 1.02 1.60 5.71
N PHE A 57 0.43 0.51 5.24
CA PHE A 57 -1.00 0.28 5.37
C PHE A 57 -1.24 -1.07 6.04
N THR A 58 -2.18 -1.13 6.97
CA THR A 58 -2.60 -2.37 7.63
C THR A 58 -4.12 -2.47 7.61
N PHE A 59 -4.66 -3.64 7.31
CA PHE A 59 -6.10 -3.89 7.43
C PHE A 59 -6.37 -5.38 7.64
N LEU A 60 -7.46 -5.69 8.35
CA LEU A 60 -7.93 -7.05 8.58
C LEU A 60 -9.09 -7.34 7.64
N HIS A 61 -8.92 -8.32 6.75
CA HIS A 61 -10.01 -8.81 5.92
C HIS A 61 -10.64 -10.05 6.55
N LYS A 62 -11.97 -10.05 6.63
CA LYS A 62 -12.78 -11.17 7.13
C LYS A 62 -13.63 -11.72 5.98
N GLU A 63 -14.91 -11.94 6.21
CA GLU A 63 -15.86 -12.34 5.14
C GLU A 63 -16.19 -11.17 4.20
N ASN A 64 -16.30 -9.95 4.73
CA ASN A 64 -16.60 -8.75 3.96
C ASN A 64 -15.33 -7.95 3.61
N LEU A 65 -15.46 -7.06 2.62
CA LEU A 65 -14.45 -6.04 2.36
C LEU A 65 -14.20 -5.21 3.62
N PRO A 66 -12.93 -4.93 3.97
CA PRO A 66 -12.63 -4.04 5.07
C PRO A 66 -13.19 -2.65 4.76
N GLU A 67 -13.80 -2.00 5.74
CA GLU A 67 -14.32 -0.64 5.58
C GLU A 67 -13.17 0.38 5.65
N GLU A 68 -12.21 0.15 6.53
CA GLU A 68 -11.12 1.06 6.88
C GLU A 68 -9.76 0.37 6.82
N VAL A 69 -8.74 1.19 6.56
CA VAL A 69 -7.33 0.84 6.51
C VAL A 69 -6.57 1.74 7.46
N ASP A 70 -5.79 1.13 8.35
CA ASP A 70 -4.81 1.85 9.16
C ASP A 70 -3.67 2.33 8.26
N LEU A 71 -3.59 3.62 8.03
CA LEU A 71 -2.46 4.29 7.41
C LEU A 71 -1.53 4.84 8.50
N ARG A 72 -0.33 4.30 8.56
CA ARG A 72 0.75 4.87 9.38
C ARG A 72 1.82 5.44 8.48
N PHE A 73 2.43 6.53 8.89
CA PHE A 73 3.47 7.14 8.07
C PHE A 73 4.52 7.90 8.84
N SER A 74 5.74 7.85 8.31
CA SER A 74 6.87 8.65 8.79
C SER A 74 7.13 9.81 7.86
N LEU A 75 7.32 11.00 8.42
CA LEU A 75 7.72 12.20 7.72
C LEU A 75 9.06 12.69 8.27
N PHE A 76 10.04 12.85 7.37
CA PHE A 76 11.34 13.41 7.69
C PHE A 76 11.45 14.80 7.11
N SER A 77 11.57 15.81 7.97
CA SER A 77 11.59 17.23 7.60
C SER A 77 12.66 18.00 8.35
N LYS A 78 13.02 19.19 7.86
CA LYS A 78 13.92 20.10 8.58
C LYS A 78 13.24 20.77 9.78
N THR A 79 11.94 21.02 9.69
CA THR A 79 11.12 21.65 10.73
C THR A 79 10.33 20.58 11.48
N PRO A 80 10.09 20.75 12.80
CA PRO A 80 9.26 19.82 13.55
C PRO A 80 7.81 19.94 13.10
N LEU A 81 7.24 18.84 12.62
CA LEU A 81 5.82 18.78 12.27
C LEU A 81 5.10 18.07 13.42
N ARG A 82 4.49 18.87 14.29
CA ARG A 82 3.70 18.39 15.44
C ARG A 82 2.26 18.15 15.09
N ASP A 83 1.75 18.97 14.19
CA ASP A 83 0.40 18.91 13.69
C ASP A 83 0.45 18.97 12.16
N ILE A 84 -0.49 18.27 11.56
CA ILE A 84 -0.74 18.34 10.14
C ILE A 84 -2.28 18.47 10.06
N SER A 85 -2.81 19.36 9.24
CA SER A 85 -4.25 19.61 9.15
C SER A 85 -4.97 18.60 8.25
N ALA A 86 -4.39 18.29 7.08
CA ALA A 86 -4.85 17.17 6.24
C ALA A 86 -3.70 16.39 5.57
N LEU A 87 -3.96 15.13 5.24
CA LEU A 87 -3.21 14.35 4.25
C LEU A 87 -4.17 14.02 3.11
N SER A 88 -3.84 14.45 1.91
CA SER A 88 -4.68 14.26 0.73
C SER A 88 -3.93 13.50 -0.37
N PHE A 89 -4.67 12.72 -1.15
CA PHE A 89 -4.15 11.91 -2.24
C PHE A 89 -4.76 12.38 -3.56
N TYR A 90 -3.93 12.55 -4.58
CA TYR A 90 -4.36 13.04 -5.89
C TYR A 90 -3.83 12.16 -7.02
N SER A 91 -4.55 12.15 -8.14
CA SER A 91 -4.09 11.68 -9.45
C SER A 91 -4.34 12.78 -10.47
N GLY A 92 -3.30 13.56 -10.79
CA GLY A 92 -3.48 14.83 -11.49
C GLY A 92 -4.34 15.79 -10.66
N GLU A 93 -5.42 16.30 -11.25
CA GLU A 93 -6.36 17.22 -10.57
C GLU A 93 -7.45 16.49 -9.75
N LYS A 94 -7.58 15.17 -9.87
CA LYS A 94 -8.60 14.40 -9.14
C LYS A 94 -8.12 14.12 -7.72
N GLU A 95 -8.88 14.57 -6.70
CA GLU A 95 -8.72 14.11 -5.32
C GLU A 95 -9.25 12.68 -5.18
N LEU A 96 -8.40 11.76 -4.73
CA LEU A 96 -8.73 10.35 -4.49
C LEU A 96 -9.24 10.11 -3.06
N GLY A 97 -8.88 11.01 -2.15
CA GLY A 97 -9.31 10.97 -0.77
C GLY A 97 -8.46 11.86 0.12
N LYS A 98 -8.96 12.06 1.34
CA LYS A 98 -8.36 12.93 2.34
C LYS A 98 -8.59 12.34 3.73
N THR A 99 -7.58 12.41 4.57
CA THR A 99 -7.68 11.95 5.96
C THR A 99 -8.27 13.06 6.84
N SER A 100 -9.20 12.71 7.72
CA SER A 100 -9.67 13.59 8.80
C SER A 100 -9.15 13.09 10.14
N GLY A 101 -8.38 13.91 10.83
CA GLY A 101 -7.75 13.55 12.10
C GLY A 101 -6.49 12.70 11.92
N ARG A 102 -5.58 12.79 12.87
CA ARG A 102 -4.38 11.97 12.94
C ARG A 102 -3.86 11.95 14.37
N GLU A 103 -3.24 10.85 14.74
CA GLU A 103 -2.54 10.72 16.00
C GLU A 103 -1.03 10.84 15.75
N LEU A 104 -0.37 11.80 16.40
CA LEU A 104 1.09 11.84 16.44
C LEU A 104 1.58 10.74 17.39
N MET A 105 2.20 9.71 16.84
CA MET A 105 2.75 8.60 17.63
C MET A 105 4.04 9.00 18.33
N TYR A 106 4.96 9.64 17.60
CA TYR A 106 6.20 10.18 18.15
C TYR A 106 6.81 11.27 17.26
N LEU A 107 7.65 12.09 17.87
CA LEU A 107 8.45 13.11 17.21
C LEU A 107 9.87 13.12 17.81
N GLU A 108 10.87 12.84 16.99
CA GLU A 108 12.27 12.80 17.43
C GLU A 108 13.22 13.44 16.41
N LYS A 109 14.44 13.75 16.84
CA LYS A 109 15.48 14.32 15.97
C LYS A 109 16.48 13.24 15.57
N VAL A 110 16.54 12.90 14.29
CA VAL A 110 17.40 11.85 13.74
C VAL A 110 18.34 12.46 12.69
N LYS A 111 19.65 12.38 12.92
CA LYS A 111 20.70 12.86 11.98
C LYS A 111 20.44 14.29 11.48
N GLY A 112 20.03 15.18 12.37
CA GLY A 112 19.77 16.60 12.06
C GLY A 112 18.44 16.90 11.37
N LYS A 113 17.53 15.92 11.23
CA LYS A 113 16.15 16.12 10.74
C LYS A 113 15.16 15.69 11.81
N TRP A 114 13.96 16.26 11.76
CA TRP A 114 12.83 15.77 12.54
C TRP A 114 12.24 14.56 11.85
N HIS A 115 11.91 13.54 12.64
CA HIS A 115 11.18 12.36 12.24
C HIS A 115 9.89 12.36 13.06
N ALA A 116 8.79 12.64 12.38
CA ALA A 116 7.45 12.54 12.94
C ALA A 116 6.79 11.26 12.41
N ARG A 117 6.13 10.51 13.29
CA ARG A 117 5.34 9.33 12.92
C ARG A 117 3.89 9.57 13.30
N PHE A 118 2.99 9.30 12.37
CA PHE A 118 1.57 9.48 12.55
C PHE A 118 0.80 8.20 12.25
N SER A 119 -0.40 8.10 12.81
CA SER A 119 -1.42 7.10 12.49
C SER A 119 -2.72 7.79 12.13
N THR A 120 -3.43 7.25 11.14
CA THR A 120 -4.77 7.68 10.72
C THR A 120 -5.47 6.52 10.03
N GLY A 121 -6.79 6.59 9.91
CA GLY A 121 -7.56 5.71 9.05
C GLY A 121 -7.86 6.32 7.69
N ILE A 122 -8.08 5.47 6.68
CA ILE A 122 -8.69 5.82 5.39
C ILE A 122 -9.68 4.72 4.97
N PRO A 123 -10.71 5.04 4.17
CA PRO A 123 -11.55 4.02 3.56
C PRO A 123 -10.73 3.04 2.71
N PHE A 124 -11.09 1.75 2.72
CA PHE A 124 -10.42 0.77 1.87
C PHE A 124 -10.57 1.09 0.37
N SER A 125 -11.71 1.65 -0.03
CA SER A 125 -11.91 2.16 -1.39
C SER A 125 -10.88 3.21 -1.77
N THR A 126 -10.55 4.14 -0.87
CA THR A 126 -9.49 5.13 -1.07
C THR A 126 -8.12 4.47 -1.24
N LEU A 127 -7.80 3.42 -0.47
CA LEU A 127 -6.57 2.64 -0.70
C LEU A 127 -6.53 2.05 -2.12
N LEU A 128 -7.64 1.48 -2.59
CA LEU A 128 -7.71 0.93 -3.95
C LEU A 128 -7.50 1.99 -5.04
N GLU A 129 -8.07 3.19 -4.85
CA GLU A 129 -7.83 4.32 -5.74
C GLU A 129 -6.36 4.79 -5.73
N ILE A 130 -5.75 4.88 -4.55
CA ILE A 130 -4.33 5.21 -4.37
C ILE A 130 -3.44 4.21 -5.11
N LEU A 131 -3.75 2.91 -4.99
CA LEU A 131 -2.99 1.85 -5.68
C LEU A 131 -3.18 1.93 -7.21
N ALA A 132 -4.41 2.23 -7.66
CA ALA A 132 -4.74 2.36 -9.07
C ALA A 132 -4.11 3.59 -9.75
N ALA A 133 -3.86 4.68 -9.00
CA ALA A 133 -3.21 5.88 -9.53
C ALA A 133 -1.77 5.62 -10.00
N GLY A 134 -1.07 4.66 -9.39
CA GLY A 134 0.26 4.24 -9.81
C GLY A 134 1.26 5.41 -9.86
N GLU A 135 1.85 5.63 -11.03
CA GLU A 135 2.81 6.72 -11.25
C GLU A 135 2.20 8.13 -11.21
N ASN A 136 0.88 8.25 -11.34
CA ASN A 136 0.19 9.53 -11.27
C ASN A 136 -0.16 9.96 -9.84
N LEU A 137 0.14 9.12 -8.84
CA LEU A 137 -0.16 9.44 -7.45
C LEU A 137 0.69 10.64 -6.98
N GLU A 138 0.01 11.58 -6.34
CA GLU A 138 0.63 12.66 -5.59
C GLU A 138 0.05 12.71 -4.18
N ILE A 139 0.92 12.83 -3.18
CA ILE A 139 0.51 12.93 -1.77
C ILE A 139 0.80 14.34 -1.28
N ARG A 140 -0.21 15.02 -0.74
CA ARG A 140 -0.12 16.39 -0.22
C ARG A 140 -0.33 16.43 1.29
N PHE A 141 0.62 17.01 2.00
CA PHE A 141 0.51 17.34 3.42
C PHE A 141 0.17 18.79 3.58
N HIS A 142 -0.89 19.08 4.33
CA HIS A 142 -1.26 20.44 4.69
C HIS A 142 -0.93 20.69 6.16
N SER A 143 -0.20 21.75 6.47
CA SER A 143 0.16 22.15 7.84
C SER A 143 0.13 23.68 7.92
N GLY A 144 -0.99 24.23 8.37
CA GLY A 144 -1.26 25.67 8.25
C GLY A 144 -1.24 26.08 6.78
N GLU A 145 -0.43 27.09 6.44
CA GLU A 145 -0.24 27.58 5.07
C GLU A 145 0.77 26.77 4.26
N THR A 146 1.50 25.84 4.88
CA THR A 146 2.51 25.04 4.19
C THR A 146 1.88 23.80 3.58
N THR A 147 2.14 23.57 2.30
CA THR A 147 1.84 22.31 1.62
C THR A 147 3.13 21.61 1.18
N LEU A 148 3.33 20.36 1.61
CA LEU A 148 4.41 19.50 1.11
C LEU A 148 3.83 18.49 0.15
N THR A 149 4.42 18.40 -1.04
CA THR A 149 3.94 17.54 -2.12
C THR A 149 4.96 16.45 -2.43
N PHE A 150 4.52 15.20 -2.42
CA PHE A 150 5.33 14.02 -2.66
C PHE A 150 4.81 13.28 -3.90
N PRO A 151 5.49 13.37 -5.05
CA PRO A 151 5.11 12.63 -6.24
C PRO A 151 5.48 11.15 -6.09
N ALA A 152 4.71 10.28 -6.74
CA ALA A 152 5.06 8.90 -6.94
C ALA A 152 6.44 8.75 -7.60
N ASN A 153 7.09 7.64 -7.28
CA ASN A 153 8.33 7.25 -7.94
C ASN A 153 8.17 5.86 -8.56
N ARG A 154 9.21 5.44 -9.30
CA ARG A 154 9.23 4.15 -9.99
C ARG A 154 9.04 2.95 -9.05
N GLU A 155 9.51 3.05 -7.80
CA GLU A 155 9.32 1.98 -6.82
C GLU A 155 7.85 1.86 -6.43
N TRP A 156 7.18 2.99 -6.19
CA TRP A 156 5.74 3.03 -5.93
C TRP A 156 4.94 2.50 -7.11
N ALA A 157 5.18 2.99 -8.33
CA ALA A 157 4.44 2.56 -9.52
C ALA A 157 4.50 1.04 -9.73
N LYS A 158 5.67 0.43 -9.47
CA LYS A 158 5.83 -1.02 -9.51
C LYS A 158 5.11 -1.72 -8.35
N ALA A 159 5.28 -1.21 -7.12
CA ALA A 159 4.68 -1.81 -5.94
C ALA A 159 3.15 -1.78 -6.01
N SER A 160 2.57 -0.63 -6.38
CA SER A 160 1.13 -0.41 -6.37
C SER A 160 0.39 -1.31 -7.37
N GLY A 161 0.94 -1.51 -8.57
CA GLY A 161 0.39 -2.44 -9.57
C GLY A 161 0.32 -3.87 -9.03
N LEU A 162 1.43 -4.37 -8.48
CA LEU A 162 1.50 -5.72 -7.92
C LEU A 162 0.57 -5.90 -6.71
N ILE A 163 0.55 -4.93 -5.79
CA ILE A 163 -0.35 -4.98 -4.63
C ILE A 163 -1.81 -5.00 -5.09
N LYS A 164 -2.19 -4.13 -6.04
CA LYS A 164 -3.55 -4.07 -6.57
C LYS A 164 -3.98 -5.41 -7.17
N GLU A 165 -3.15 -6.01 -8.00
CA GLU A 165 -3.44 -7.31 -8.62
C GLU A 165 -3.68 -8.41 -7.56
N ILE A 166 -2.82 -8.47 -6.54
CA ILE A 166 -2.96 -9.46 -5.45
C ILE A 166 -4.25 -9.23 -4.67
N LEU A 167 -4.53 -7.98 -4.25
CA LEU A 167 -5.73 -7.68 -3.48
C LEU A 167 -7.01 -7.96 -4.29
N MET A 168 -7.02 -7.66 -5.59
CA MET A 168 -8.17 -7.99 -6.45
C MET A 168 -8.38 -9.50 -6.59
N ALA A 169 -7.30 -10.30 -6.66
CA ALA A 169 -7.39 -11.75 -6.80
C ALA A 169 -7.81 -12.45 -5.49
N GLU A 170 -7.40 -11.92 -4.34
CA GLU A 170 -7.60 -12.52 -3.02
C GLU A 170 -8.88 -12.02 -2.31
N ILE A 171 -9.24 -10.75 -2.49
CA ILE A 171 -10.33 -10.07 -1.77
C ILE A 171 -11.52 -9.75 -2.69
N GLY A 172 -11.31 -9.69 -4.01
CA GLY A 172 -12.34 -9.37 -5.00
C GLY A 172 -13.27 -10.52 -5.40
N LYS A 173 -13.27 -11.63 -4.64
CA LYS A 173 -14.19 -12.77 -4.81
C LYS A 173 -15.30 -12.69 -3.79
#